data_AF-A0A7S4VNK6-F1
#
_entry.id   AF-A0A7S4VNK6-F1
#
_cell.length_a   1.000
_cell.length_b   1.000
_cell.length_c   1.000
_cell.angle_alpha   90.00
_cell.angle_beta   90.00
_cell.angle_gamma   90.00
#
_symmetry.space_group_name_H-M   'P 1'
#
loop_
_entity.id
_entity.type
_entity.pdbx_description
1 polymer ?
#
loop_
_entity_poly.entity_id
_entity_poly.type
_entity_poly.pdbx_seq_one_letter_code
_entity_poly.pdbx_strand_id
1 'polypeptide(L)'
;QQYGNDVRNNDVGYGVVNAQNALDMLDSNNFDGCPGTAPTTAPTPFSCSPNEDLLEIRIKTDQYPTETGWTLTNTCSGTVVANTPEGTYNTGNTVYSDAVCVPTGGAYSFLITDSFGDGICCSYGTGFYNVFKNDVSEIDGGEFGQEETKTFGQCTETPAPQTPPTPAPQTPAPTSNPTPAPQT
;
A
#
# COMPACT_ATOMS: atom_id res chain seq x y z
N GLN A 1 39.51 8.73 -19.80
CA GLN A 1 39.12 10.01 -19.17
C GLN A 1 37.96 9.70 -18.23
N GLN A 2 38.04 10.25 -17.02
CA GLN A 2 37.52 9.73 -15.75
C GLN A 2 35.99 9.80 -15.64
N TYR A 3 35.32 8.67 -15.38
CA TYR A 3 33.98 8.62 -14.78
C TYR A 3 34.13 8.23 -13.30
N GLY A 4 34.25 9.23 -12.44
CA GLY A 4 33.75 9.23 -11.07
C GLY A 4 32.72 10.37 -11.05
N ASN A 5 31.54 10.23 -10.47
CA ASN A 5 31.39 10.23 -9.02
C ASN A 5 30.16 9.43 -8.64
N ASP A 6 30.42 8.35 -7.91
CA ASP A 6 29.49 7.68 -7.02
C ASP A 6 29.17 8.66 -5.88
N VAL A 7 27.95 9.20 -5.85
CA VAL A 7 27.40 9.86 -4.66
C VAL A 7 26.29 8.97 -4.13
N ARG A 8 26.68 7.82 -3.57
CA ARG A 8 25.90 7.15 -2.52
C ARG A 8 25.85 8.08 -1.30
N ASN A 9 24.87 8.97 -1.27
CA ASN A 9 24.46 9.57 0.00
C ASN A 9 23.73 8.48 0.79
N ASN A 10 24.32 8.11 1.91
CA ASN A 10 24.02 6.89 2.66
C ASN A 10 22.99 7.15 3.78
N ASP A 11 21.97 7.98 3.54
CA ASP A 11 21.02 8.40 4.58
C ASP A 11 19.54 8.14 4.27
N VAL A 12 19.17 7.78 3.03
CA VAL A 12 17.88 7.12 2.73
C VAL A 12 18.07 6.23 1.51
N GLY A 13 18.21 4.93 1.74
CA GLY A 13 18.42 3.96 0.67
C GLY A 13 17.13 3.68 -0.08
N TYR A 14 17.02 4.16 -1.32
CA TYR A 14 16.21 3.52 -2.37
C TYR A 14 16.95 3.66 -3.70
N GLY A 15 17.91 2.77 -3.92
CA GLY A 15 18.56 2.60 -5.21
C GLY A 15 17.79 1.60 -6.05
N VAL A 16 17.32 2.04 -7.22
CA VAL A 16 16.74 1.17 -8.25
C VAL A 16 17.78 0.12 -8.63
N VAL A 17 17.60 -1.14 -8.23
CA VAL A 17 18.44 -2.23 -8.73
C VAL A 17 17.96 -2.61 -10.13
N ASN A 18 18.80 -2.40 -11.14
CA ASN A 18 18.56 -2.97 -12.45
C ASN A 18 18.67 -4.50 -12.35
N ALA A 19 17.55 -5.20 -12.47
CA ALA A 19 17.48 -6.67 -12.39
C ALA A 19 18.42 -7.39 -13.37
N GLN A 20 18.76 -6.74 -14.50
CA GLN A 20 19.65 -7.34 -15.50
C GLN A 20 21.11 -7.42 -15.03
N ASN A 21 21.56 -6.47 -14.20
CA ASN A 21 22.91 -6.50 -13.61
C ASN A 21 23.01 -7.51 -12.45
N ALA A 22 21.88 -7.87 -11.83
CA ALA A 22 21.83 -8.86 -10.76
C ALA A 22 21.91 -10.30 -11.29
N LEU A 23 21.43 -10.55 -12.52
CA LEU A 23 21.50 -11.87 -13.16
C LEU A 23 22.91 -12.24 -13.63
N ASP A 24 23.77 -11.27 -13.94
CA ASP A 24 25.14 -11.49 -14.43
C ASP A 24 26.09 -12.06 -13.35
N MET A 25 25.67 -12.03 -12.07
CA MET A 25 26.41 -12.64 -10.96
C MET A 25 26.08 -14.13 -10.74
N LEU A 26 25.15 -14.72 -11.49
CA LEU A 26 24.73 -16.12 -11.30
C LEU A 26 25.38 -17.13 -12.26
N ASP A 27 26.19 -16.71 -13.24
CA ASP A 27 26.67 -17.60 -14.31
C ASP A 27 28.19 -17.87 -14.31
N SER A 28 28.81 -18.06 -13.14
CA SER A 28 30.23 -18.46 -13.09
C SER A 28 30.48 -19.63 -12.15
N ASN A 29 30.07 -20.80 -12.62
CA ASN A 29 30.63 -22.08 -12.16
C ASN A 29 32.01 -22.29 -12.81
N ASN A 30 33.07 -21.68 -12.26
CA ASN A 30 34.44 -22.17 -12.49
C ASN A 30 35.37 -21.77 -11.33
N PHE A 31 35.75 -22.77 -10.55
CA PHE A 31 36.33 -22.67 -9.21
C PHE A 31 37.86 -22.87 -9.30
N ASP A 32 38.66 -21.81 -9.12
CA ASP A 32 40.03 -21.97 -8.63
C ASP A 32 40.55 -20.68 -7.96
N GLY A 33 40.79 -20.76 -6.64
CA GLY A 33 41.91 -20.04 -6.00
C GLY A 33 41.79 -18.55 -5.63
N CYS A 34 40.70 -18.06 -5.03
CA CYS A 34 40.73 -16.77 -4.30
C CYS A 34 40.03 -16.88 -2.93
N PRO A 35 40.60 -16.38 -1.81
CA PRO A 35 39.88 -16.21 -0.56
C PRO A 35 38.90 -15.04 -0.72
N GLY A 36 37.89 -15.24 -1.57
CA GLY A 36 36.77 -14.32 -1.76
C GLY A 36 35.86 -14.45 -0.55
N THR A 37 35.69 -13.35 0.17
CA THR A 37 34.65 -13.18 1.18
C THR A 37 33.32 -13.71 0.65
N ALA A 38 32.62 -14.52 1.47
CA ALA A 38 31.32 -15.08 1.13
C ALA A 38 30.38 -14.02 0.53
N PRO A 39 29.51 -14.39 -0.43
CA PRO A 39 28.57 -13.46 -1.03
C PRO A 39 27.79 -12.73 0.06
N THR A 40 27.78 -11.40 -0.01
CA THR A 40 26.96 -10.57 0.86
C THR A 40 25.52 -11.02 0.70
N THR A 41 24.87 -11.41 1.81
CA THR A 41 23.44 -11.74 1.84
C THR A 41 22.66 -10.68 1.09
N ALA A 42 21.78 -11.12 0.18
CA ALA A 42 20.88 -10.23 -0.54
C ALA A 42 20.17 -9.30 0.48
N PRO A 43 19.91 -8.04 0.12
CA PRO A 43 19.16 -7.14 0.99
C PRO A 43 17.84 -7.80 1.39
N THR A 44 17.54 -7.78 2.68
CA THR A 44 16.29 -8.32 3.20
C THR A 44 15.13 -7.55 2.54
N PRO A 45 14.17 -8.24 1.90
CA PRO A 45 13.01 -7.55 1.31
C PRO A 45 12.22 -6.84 2.41
N PHE A 46 11.80 -5.61 2.14
CA PHE A 46 10.88 -4.89 3.02
C PHE A 46 9.60 -5.71 3.18
N SER A 47 9.20 -5.95 4.42
CA SER A 47 8.03 -6.77 4.75
C SER A 47 7.28 -6.15 5.91
N CYS A 48 5.95 -6.24 5.85
CA CYS A 48 5.05 -5.76 6.89
C CYS A 48 4.81 -6.83 7.96
N SER A 49 4.22 -6.43 9.08
CA SER A 49 3.83 -7.36 10.14
C SER A 49 2.74 -8.33 9.63
N PRO A 50 2.54 -9.51 10.26
CA PRO A 50 1.55 -10.49 9.80
C PRO A 50 0.09 -10.02 9.69
N ASN A 51 -0.27 -8.88 10.28
CA ASN A 51 -1.61 -8.28 10.24
C ASN A 51 -1.64 -6.96 9.45
N GLU A 52 -0.66 -6.76 8.58
CA GLU A 52 -0.52 -5.59 7.73
C GLU A 52 -0.33 -6.00 6.26
N ASP A 53 -0.98 -5.26 5.36
CA ASP A 53 -0.74 -5.33 3.94
C ASP A 53 0.35 -4.34 3.54
N LEU A 54 1.19 -4.71 2.57
CA LEU A 54 2.15 -3.81 1.96
C LEU A 54 1.47 -3.01 0.85
N LEU A 55 1.41 -1.69 1.01
CA LEU A 55 1.11 -0.78 -0.09
C LEU A 55 2.40 -0.28 -0.73
N GLU A 56 2.45 -0.30 -2.06
CA GLU A 56 3.49 0.37 -2.84
C GLU A 56 2.84 1.46 -3.68
N ILE A 57 3.23 2.71 -3.46
CA ILE A 57 2.75 3.88 -4.21
C ILE A 57 3.86 4.27 -5.17
N ARG A 58 3.61 4.07 -6.46
CA ARG A 58 4.53 4.50 -7.52
C ARG A 58 4.02 5.77 -8.16
N ILE A 59 4.87 6.78 -8.25
CA ILE A 59 4.60 8.03 -8.97
C ILE A 59 5.71 8.25 -9.98
N LYS A 60 5.35 8.35 -11.24
CA LYS A 60 6.20 8.93 -12.27
C LYS A 60 5.84 10.40 -12.43
N THR A 61 6.78 11.28 -12.12
CA THR A 61 6.61 12.73 -12.34
C THR A 61 6.65 13.07 -13.82
N ASP A 62 6.13 14.23 -14.18
CA ASP A 62 6.28 14.87 -15.48
C ASP A 62 7.51 15.81 -15.48
N GLN A 63 7.56 16.84 -16.33
CA GLN A 63 8.67 17.82 -16.30
C GLN A 63 8.67 18.73 -15.08
N TYR A 64 7.57 18.86 -14.34
CA TYR A 64 7.40 19.78 -13.21
C TYR A 64 7.11 19.04 -11.89
N PRO A 65 8.07 18.23 -11.40
CA PRO A 65 7.87 17.31 -10.28
C PRO A 65 7.48 18.01 -8.97
N THR A 66 7.87 19.27 -8.79
CA THR A 66 7.62 20.02 -7.55
C THR A 66 6.16 20.33 -7.31
N GLU A 67 5.31 20.19 -8.32
CA GLU A 67 3.89 20.51 -8.24
C GLU A 67 3.09 19.35 -7.68
N THR A 68 3.62 18.12 -7.78
CA THR A 68 2.93 16.90 -7.36
C THR A 68 3.05 16.63 -5.87
N GLY A 69 1.92 16.36 -5.22
CA GLY A 69 1.83 15.84 -3.85
C GLY A 69 0.77 14.74 -3.74
N TRP A 70 0.74 14.00 -2.64
CA TRP A 70 -0.31 13.03 -2.37
C TRP A 70 -0.52 12.76 -0.89
N THR A 71 -1.71 12.26 -0.54
CA THR A 71 -2.10 11.84 0.81
C THR A 71 -2.89 10.53 0.75
N LEU A 72 -2.50 9.58 1.58
CA LEU A 72 -3.21 8.32 1.80
C LEU A 72 -3.90 8.35 3.17
N THR A 73 -5.22 8.22 3.17
CA THR A 73 -6.05 8.22 4.38
C THR A 73 -6.72 6.87 4.58
N ASN A 74 -6.62 6.28 5.77
CA ASN A 74 -7.46 5.15 6.16
C ASN A 74 -8.86 5.66 6.47
N THR A 75 -9.84 5.29 5.64
CA THR A 75 -11.22 5.78 5.76
C THR A 75 -12.01 5.08 6.86
N CYS A 76 -11.52 3.97 7.41
CA CYS A 76 -12.15 3.28 8.53
C CYS A 76 -11.87 3.99 9.85
N SER A 77 -10.65 4.49 10.04
CA SER A 77 -10.24 5.26 11.23
C SER A 77 -10.33 6.78 11.02
N GLY A 78 -10.37 7.25 9.77
CA GLY A 78 -10.29 8.67 9.41
C GLY A 78 -8.89 9.27 9.58
N THR A 79 -7.84 8.44 9.62
CA THR A 79 -6.46 8.89 9.88
C THR A 79 -5.61 8.88 8.62
N VAL A 80 -4.81 9.93 8.41
CA VAL A 80 -3.75 9.93 7.40
C VAL A 80 -2.69 8.90 7.79
N VAL A 81 -2.40 7.95 6.90
CA VAL A 81 -1.42 6.87 7.13
C VAL A 81 -0.09 7.15 6.45
N ALA A 82 -0.10 7.88 5.33
CA ALA A 82 1.10 8.34 4.64
C ALA A 82 0.78 9.56 3.78
N ASN A 83 1.78 10.38 3.48
CA ASN A 83 1.66 11.51 2.57
C ASN A 83 3.05 11.93 2.05
N THR A 84 3.05 12.57 0.89
CA THR A 84 4.19 13.32 0.37
C THR A 84 3.70 14.70 -0.01
N PRO A 85 4.18 15.79 0.63
CA PRO A 85 3.77 17.13 0.28
C PRO A 85 4.35 17.57 -1.07
N GLU A 86 3.68 18.50 -1.72
CA GLU A 86 4.19 19.21 -2.90
C GLU A 86 5.57 19.83 -2.62
N GLY A 87 6.41 19.91 -3.65
CA GLY A 87 7.80 20.35 -3.55
C GLY A 87 8.79 19.29 -3.07
N THR A 88 8.31 18.10 -2.69
CA THR A 88 9.20 16.98 -2.30
C THR A 88 9.95 16.40 -3.49
N TYR A 89 9.26 16.19 -4.62
CA TYR A 89 9.89 15.68 -5.82
C TYR A 89 10.64 16.80 -6.56
N ASN A 90 11.89 16.53 -6.91
CA ASN A 90 12.80 17.53 -7.49
C ASN A 90 13.37 17.12 -8.85
N THR A 91 13.08 15.90 -9.31
CA THR A 91 13.56 15.37 -10.59
C THR A 91 12.37 14.99 -11.45
N GLY A 92 12.27 15.61 -12.62
CA GLY A 92 11.19 15.35 -13.56
C GLY A 92 11.38 14.01 -14.28
N ASN A 93 10.30 13.48 -14.87
CA ASN A 93 10.27 12.23 -15.63
C ASN A 93 10.88 11.04 -14.86
N THR A 94 10.77 11.05 -13.54
CA THR A 94 11.40 10.08 -12.64
C THR A 94 10.34 9.29 -11.91
N VAL A 95 10.57 7.98 -11.76
CA VAL A 95 9.71 7.10 -10.96
C VAL A 95 10.19 7.10 -9.51
N TYR A 96 9.31 7.51 -8.62
CA TYR A 96 9.44 7.40 -7.18
C TYR A 96 8.56 6.25 -6.70
N SER A 97 8.99 5.54 -5.65
CA SER A 97 8.24 4.45 -5.03
C SER A 97 8.31 4.58 -3.52
N ASP A 98 7.14 4.59 -2.88
CA ASP A 98 6.97 4.67 -1.44
C ASP A 98 6.27 3.40 -0.93
N ALA A 99 6.86 2.75 0.06
CA ALA A 99 6.33 1.53 0.69
C ALA A 99 5.70 1.84 2.05
N VAL A 100 4.44 1.44 2.26
CA VAL A 100 3.68 1.73 3.47
C VAL A 100 3.00 0.46 3.96
N CYS A 101 3.22 0.09 5.23
CA CYS A 101 2.46 -0.98 5.87
C CYS A 101 1.15 -0.43 6.41
N VAL A 102 0.03 -1.07 6.06
CA VAL A 102 -1.30 -0.66 6.49
C VAL A 102 -2.08 -1.83 7.08
N PRO A 103 -3.01 -1.61 8.03
CA PRO A 103 -3.77 -2.71 8.61
C PRO A 103 -4.52 -3.53 7.56
N THR A 104 -4.46 -4.87 7.66
CA THR A 104 -5.27 -5.74 6.80
C THR A 104 -6.76 -5.44 6.97
N GLY A 105 -7.54 -5.52 5.88
CA GLY A 105 -8.99 -5.28 5.93
C GLY A 105 -9.37 -3.81 6.11
N GLY A 106 -8.46 -2.89 5.79
CA GLY A 106 -8.73 -1.45 5.72
C GLY A 106 -9.35 -1.01 4.39
N ALA A 107 -9.92 0.20 4.41
CA ALA A 107 -10.27 0.97 3.23
C ALA A 107 -9.47 2.27 3.21
N TYR A 108 -9.07 2.70 2.03
CA TYR A 108 -8.16 3.82 1.85
C TYR A 108 -8.66 4.78 0.78
N SER A 109 -8.39 6.06 1.00
CA SER A 109 -8.55 7.14 0.04
C SER A 109 -7.18 7.69 -0.31
N PHE A 110 -6.83 7.66 -1.59
CA PHE A 110 -5.63 8.25 -2.14
C PHE A 110 -6.02 9.54 -2.86
N LEU A 111 -5.53 10.66 -2.35
CA LEU A 111 -5.63 11.98 -2.95
C LEU A 111 -4.28 12.31 -3.56
N ILE A 112 -4.23 12.61 -4.85
CA ILE A 112 -3.07 13.20 -5.52
C ILE A 112 -3.40 14.65 -5.89
N THR A 113 -2.43 15.55 -5.72
CA THR A 113 -2.57 16.98 -6.00
C THR A 113 -1.50 17.46 -6.96
N ASP A 114 -1.84 18.50 -7.70
CA ASP A 114 -0.94 19.26 -8.57
C ASP A 114 -1.22 20.76 -8.41
N SER A 115 -0.21 21.50 -7.91
CA SER A 115 -0.39 22.92 -7.57
C SER A 115 -0.60 23.85 -8.78
N PHE A 116 -0.20 23.45 -9.98
CA PHE A 116 -0.38 24.24 -11.21
C PHE A 116 -1.70 23.89 -11.91
N GLY A 117 -2.17 22.67 -11.69
CA GLY A 117 -3.52 22.23 -12.02
C GLY A 117 -3.68 21.65 -13.42
N ASP A 118 -2.58 21.29 -14.07
CA ASP A 118 -2.54 20.53 -15.32
C ASP A 118 -2.24 19.04 -15.11
N GLY A 119 -1.96 18.64 -13.86
CA GLY A 119 -1.71 17.27 -13.47
C GLY A 119 -0.36 16.76 -13.99
N ILE A 120 -0.14 15.45 -13.88
CA ILE A 120 1.19 14.86 -14.15
C ILE A 120 1.33 14.25 -15.55
N CYS A 121 0.52 14.67 -16.53
CA CYS A 121 0.53 14.09 -17.86
C CYS A 121 0.46 15.10 -19.00
N CYS A 122 0.63 14.54 -20.20
CA CYS A 122 0.12 15.03 -21.47
C CYS A 122 1.05 16.03 -22.16
N SER A 123 1.00 17.32 -21.83
CA SER A 123 1.76 18.34 -22.56
C SER A 123 3.21 18.47 -22.10
N TYR A 124 3.46 18.22 -20.82
CA TYR A 124 4.75 18.45 -20.16
C TYR A 124 5.41 17.15 -19.68
N GLY A 125 4.97 16.01 -20.20
CA GLY A 125 5.52 14.70 -19.84
C GLY A 125 4.44 13.65 -19.78
N THR A 126 4.83 12.40 -19.57
CA THR A 126 3.88 11.30 -19.37
C THR A 126 4.20 10.65 -18.04
N GLY A 127 3.78 11.33 -16.98
CA GLY A 127 3.75 10.80 -15.63
C GLY A 127 2.53 9.93 -15.40
N PHE A 128 2.51 9.29 -14.23
CA PHE A 128 1.41 8.44 -13.77
C PHE A 128 1.53 8.23 -12.26
N TYR A 129 0.46 7.76 -11.64
CA TYR A 129 0.53 7.12 -10.32
C TYR A 129 -0.10 5.73 -10.37
N ASN A 130 0.36 4.83 -9.50
CA ASN A 130 -0.23 3.53 -9.30
C ASN A 130 -0.01 3.08 -7.85
N VAL A 131 -1.09 2.67 -7.18
CA VAL A 131 -1.04 2.09 -5.84
C VAL A 131 -1.28 0.59 -5.93
N PHE A 132 -0.29 -0.17 -5.46
CA PHE A 132 -0.35 -1.62 -5.33
C PHE A 132 -0.63 -2.00 -3.89
N LYS A 133 -1.36 -3.09 -3.69
CA LYS A 133 -1.49 -3.80 -2.41
C LYS A 133 -1.02 -5.22 -2.59
N ASN A 134 0.07 -5.61 -1.91
CA ASN A 134 0.70 -6.92 -2.03
C ASN A 134 0.93 -7.29 -3.52
N ASP A 135 1.59 -6.41 -4.27
CA ASP A 135 1.88 -6.52 -5.71
C ASP A 135 0.68 -6.51 -6.68
N VAL A 136 -0.55 -6.32 -6.17
CA VAL A 136 -1.76 -6.20 -6.99
C VAL A 136 -2.13 -4.73 -7.14
N SER A 137 -2.27 -4.25 -8.38
CA SER A 137 -2.71 -2.88 -8.66
C SER A 137 -4.15 -2.66 -8.19
N GLU A 138 -4.37 -1.71 -7.29
CA GLU A 138 -5.69 -1.36 -6.76
C GLU A 138 -6.26 -0.12 -7.46
N ILE A 139 -5.43 0.90 -7.69
CA ILE A 139 -5.79 2.14 -8.39
C ILE A 139 -4.61 2.68 -9.20
N ASP A 140 -4.91 3.30 -10.33
CA ASP A 140 -3.93 3.94 -11.22
C ASP A 140 -4.53 5.20 -11.87
N GLY A 141 -3.67 6.08 -12.36
CA GLY A 141 -4.09 7.30 -13.05
C GLY A 141 -2.90 8.16 -13.48
N GLY A 142 -3.19 9.39 -13.91
CA GLY A 142 -2.15 10.34 -14.34
C GLY A 142 -2.68 11.60 -15.01
N GLU A 143 -3.85 11.53 -15.66
CA GLU A 143 -4.53 12.70 -16.22
C GLU A 143 -5.57 13.23 -15.22
N PHE A 144 -5.26 14.35 -14.59
CA PHE A 144 -6.14 15.09 -13.69
C PHE A 144 -5.81 16.59 -13.74
N GLY A 145 -6.65 17.42 -13.12
CA GLY A 145 -6.40 18.86 -13.01
C GLY A 145 -5.58 19.18 -11.76
N GLN A 146 -6.19 19.87 -10.80
CA GLN A 146 -5.54 20.19 -9.52
C GLN A 146 -5.49 19.02 -8.54
N GLU A 147 -6.44 18.10 -8.65
CA GLU A 147 -6.47 16.94 -7.77
C GLU A 147 -7.28 15.78 -8.36
N GLU A 148 -7.00 14.58 -7.90
CA GLU A 148 -7.83 13.40 -8.11
C GLU A 148 -7.88 12.58 -6.82
N THR A 149 -9.06 12.05 -6.49
CA THR A 149 -9.22 11.13 -5.37
C THR A 149 -9.76 9.80 -5.85
N LYS A 150 -9.09 8.70 -5.49
CA LYS A 150 -9.58 7.33 -5.69
C LYS A 150 -9.56 6.55 -4.39
N THR A 151 -10.51 5.64 -4.24
CA THR A 151 -10.66 4.81 -3.04
C THR A 151 -10.54 3.33 -3.38
N PHE A 152 -10.01 2.54 -2.45
CA PHE A 152 -9.89 1.09 -2.58
C PHE A 152 -9.97 0.41 -1.21
N GLY A 153 -10.18 -0.91 -1.20
CA GLY A 153 -10.42 -1.67 0.04
C GLY A 153 -11.82 -1.46 0.62
N GLN A 154 -12.11 -2.14 1.74
CA GLN A 154 -13.40 -2.09 2.44
C GLN A 154 -13.13 -2.23 3.95
N CYS A 155 -13.86 -1.48 4.78
CA CYS A 155 -13.75 -1.61 6.23
C CYS A 155 -14.39 -2.91 6.68
N THR A 156 -13.58 -3.96 6.84
CA THR A 156 -14.05 -5.17 7.48
C THR A 156 -13.98 -4.97 8.98
N GLU A 157 -15.12 -4.69 9.62
CA GLU A 157 -15.16 -4.79 11.08
C GLU A 157 -14.83 -6.24 11.45
N THR A 158 -13.85 -6.43 12.34
CA THR A 158 -13.73 -7.69 13.09
C THR A 158 -15.11 -7.94 13.69
N PRO A 159 -15.79 -9.07 13.39
CA PRO A 159 -17.12 -9.28 13.95
C PRO A 159 -17.00 -9.16 15.46
N ALA A 160 -17.79 -8.24 16.04
CA ALA A 160 -17.93 -8.17 17.49
C ALA A 160 -18.17 -9.59 18.00
N PRO A 161 -17.59 -10.00 19.15
CA PRO A 161 -17.90 -11.29 19.75
C PRO A 161 -19.42 -11.43 19.78
N GLN A 162 -19.96 -12.27 18.89
CA GLN A 162 -21.40 -12.46 18.85
C GLN A 162 -21.75 -13.07 20.19
N THR A 163 -22.43 -12.32 21.04
CA THR A 163 -23.06 -12.90 22.21
C THR A 163 -23.91 -14.06 21.70
N PRO A 164 -23.81 -15.26 22.29
CA PRO A 164 -24.60 -16.41 21.89
C PRO A 164 -26.07 -15.97 21.71
N PRO A 165 -26.77 -16.45 20.66
CA PRO A 165 -28.15 -16.06 20.44
C PRO A 165 -28.95 -16.27 21.72
N THR A 166 -29.53 -15.18 22.25
CA THR A 166 -30.44 -15.25 23.39
C THR A 166 -31.52 -16.27 23.03
N PRO A 167 -31.71 -17.34 23.83
CA PRO A 167 -32.77 -18.30 23.58
C PRO A 167 -34.10 -17.56 23.43
N ALA A 168 -34.87 -17.88 22.39
CA ALA A 168 -36.19 -17.31 22.20
C ALA A 168 -37.02 -17.48 23.49
N PRO A 169 -37.86 -16.49 23.87
CA PRO A 169 -38.76 -16.64 25.02
C PRO A 169 -39.60 -17.91 24.83
N GLN A 170 -39.35 -18.93 25.67
CA GLN A 170 -40.19 -20.10 25.69
C GLN A 170 -41.56 -19.65 26.22
N THR A 171 -42.58 -19.68 25.35
CA THR A 171 -43.96 -19.50 25.79
C THR A 171 -44.29 -20.62 26.78
N PRO A 172 -44.81 -20.32 27.98
CA PRO A 172 -45.22 -21.35 28.92
C PRO A 172 -46.21 -22.30 28.24
N ALA A 173 -45.95 -23.60 28.32
CA ALA A 173 -46.88 -24.61 27.83
C ALA A 173 -48.23 -24.44 28.54
N PRO A 174 -49.38 -24.55 27.83
CA PRO A 174 -50.68 -24.46 28.45
C PRO A 174 -50.86 -25.60 29.46
N THR A 175 -51.16 -25.25 30.72
CA THR A 175 -51.44 -26.19 31.80
C THR A 175 -52.80 -26.84 31.58
N SER A 176 -52.81 -28.07 31.07
CA SER A 176 -54.00 -28.92 31.02
C SER A 176 -54.29 -29.50 32.40
N ASN A 177 -54.92 -28.71 33.28
CA ASN A 177 -55.51 -29.23 34.51
C ASN A 177 -56.99 -29.54 34.26
N PRO A 178 -57.42 -30.81 34.24
CA PRO A 178 -58.83 -31.14 34.12
C PRO A 178 -59.58 -30.82 35.41
N THR A 179 -60.70 -30.10 35.28
CA THR A 179 -61.66 -29.83 36.35
C THR A 179 -62.32 -31.16 36.80
N PRO A 180 -62.34 -31.51 38.09
CA PRO A 180 -63.07 -32.66 38.58
C PRO A 180 -64.58 -32.48 38.36
N ALA A 181 -65.25 -33.54 37.89
CA ALA A 181 -66.70 -33.57 37.71
C ALA A 181 -67.43 -33.47 39.06
N PRO A 182 -68.61 -32.83 39.15
CA PRO A 182 -69.42 -32.80 40.36
C PRO A 182 -69.99 -34.20 40.64
N GLN A 183 -69.76 -34.72 41.85
CA GLN A 183 -70.45 -35.92 42.33
C GLN A 183 -71.87 -35.56 42.81
N THR A 184 -72.86 -36.32 42.34
CA THR A 184 -74.22 -36.39 42.89
C THR A 184 -74.36 -37.56 43.82
#